data_AF-A0A523JHC4-F1
#
_entry.id   AF-A0A523JHC4-F1
#
_cell.length_a   1.000
_cell.length_b   1.000
_cell.length_c   1.000
_cell.angle_alpha   90.00
_cell.angle_beta   90.00
_cell.angle_gamma   90.00
#
_symmetry.space_group_name_H-M   'P 1'
#
loop_
_entity.id
_entity.type
_entity.pdbx_description
1 polymer ?
#
loop_
_entity_poly.entity_id
_entity_poly.type
_entity_poly.pdbx_seq_one_letter_code
_entity_poly.pdbx_strand_id
1 'polypeptide(L)' 'MKHFITTLFLFSISLSGQALEVPRLSSPVMDQAGLLSKQVRAALVNALVRVKQQTGNEIAILTVKSLEGDSIDG' A
#
# COMPACT_ATOMS: atom_id res chain seq x y z
N MET A 1 -12.06 44.11 -9.25
CA MET A 1 -12.89 42.96 -8.80
C MET A 1 -12.82 41.73 -9.71
N LYS A 2 -12.85 41.88 -11.05
CA LYS A 2 -12.76 40.73 -11.98
C LYS A 2 -11.44 39.94 -11.88
N HIS A 3 -10.29 40.63 -11.89
CA HIS A 3 -8.98 39.96 -11.77
C HIS A 3 -8.76 39.27 -10.42
N PHE A 4 -9.36 39.77 -9.33
CA PHE A 4 -9.28 39.14 -8.02
C PHE A 4 -9.99 37.77 -7.98
N ILE A 5 -11.13 37.66 -8.68
CA ILE A 5 -11.88 36.41 -8.84
C ILE A 5 -11.12 35.44 -9.76
N THR A 6 -10.45 35.94 -10.81
CA THR A 6 -9.65 35.11 -11.72
C THR A 6 -8.42 34.50 -11.03
N THR A 7 -7.73 35.27 -10.18
CA THR A 7 -6.57 34.77 -9.41
C THR A 7 -6.97 33.74 -8.35
N LEU A 8 -8.14 33.90 -7.72
CA LEU A 8 -8.64 32.94 -6.73
C LEU A 8 -9.02 31.58 -7.36
N PHE A 9 -9.48 31.57 -8.62
CA PHE A 9 -9.82 30.35 -9.36
C PHE A 9 -8.59 29.52 -9.75
N LEU A 10 -7.44 30.16 -9.98
CA LEU A 10 -6.19 29.49 -10.35
C LEU A 10 -5.48 28.81 -9.18
N PHE A 11 -5.85 29.09 -7.93
CA PHE A 11 -5.20 28.53 -6.73
C PHE A 11 -5.78 27.19 -6.26
N SER A 12 -6.89 26.72 -6.86
CA SER A 12 -7.71 25.66 -6.26
C SER A 12 -7.50 24.24 -6.80
N ILE A 13 -6.57 23.97 -7.71
CA ILE A 13 -6.47 22.64 -8.34
C ILE A 13 -5.02 22.14 -8.35
N SER A 14 -4.51 21.85 -7.16
CA SER A 14 -3.38 20.92 -6.98
C SER A 14 -3.69 20.02 -5.79
N LEU A 15 -4.77 19.23 -5.89
CA LEU A 15 -4.98 18.10 -4.99
C LEU A 15 -4.08 16.97 -5.49
N SER A 16 -2.79 17.05 -5.22
CA SER A 16 -1.88 15.93 -5.42
C SER A 16 -2.35 14.80 -4.51
N GLY A 17 -2.86 13.73 -5.11
CA GLY A 17 -3.23 12.52 -4.38
C GLY A 17 -2.05 12.08 -3.53
N GLN A 18 -2.28 11.93 -2.22
CA GLN A 18 -1.30 11.32 -1.34
C GLN A 18 -1.37 9.82 -1.63
N ALA A 19 -0.34 9.30 -2.29
CA ALA A 19 -0.17 7.88 -2.50
C ALA A 19 0.02 7.17 -1.15
N LEU A 20 -0.54 5.98 -0.99
CA LEU A 20 -0.28 5.20 0.21
C LEU A 20 1.21 4.82 0.27
N GLU A 21 1.90 5.21 1.34
CA GLU A 21 3.29 4.82 1.53
C GLU A 21 3.38 3.31 1.83
N VAL A 22 4.06 2.57 0.94
CA VAL A 22 4.29 1.14 1.14
C VAL A 22 5.32 0.94 2.26
N PRO A 23 4.97 0.23 3.35
CA PRO A 23 5.86 0.04 4.48
C PRO A 23 7.09 -0.79 4.10
N ARG A 24 8.22 -0.50 4.76
CA ARG A 24 9.42 -1.34 4.64
C ARG A 24 9.12 -2.77 5.08
N LEU A 25 9.65 -3.74 4.33
CA LEU A 25 9.45 -5.15 4.60
C LEU A 25 10.02 -5.52 5.97
N SER A 26 9.14 -5.91 6.90
CA SER A 26 9.50 -6.38 8.24
C SER A 26 9.15 -7.85 8.47
N SER A 27 8.28 -8.42 7.62
CA SER A 27 7.82 -9.80 7.65
C SER A 27 7.29 -10.19 6.26
N PRO A 28 7.36 -11.47 5.85
CA PRO A 28 6.76 -11.92 4.59
C PRO A 28 5.25 -11.66 4.48
N VAL A 29 4.55 -11.49 5.62
CA VAL A 29 3.11 -11.16 5.65
C VAL A 29 2.86 -10.00 6.60
N MET A 30 2.49 -8.85 6.02
CA MET A 30 2.12 -7.61 6.70
C MET A 30 0.62 -7.36 6.50
N ASP A 31 -0.19 -7.75 7.48
CA ASP A 31 -1.65 -7.59 7.41
C ASP A 31 -2.11 -6.32 8.12
N GLN A 32 -2.10 -5.19 7.40
CA GLN A 32 -2.55 -3.90 7.93
C GLN A 32 -4.06 -3.69 7.76
N ALA A 33 -4.71 -4.50 6.91
CA ALA A 33 -6.16 -4.51 6.75
C ALA A 33 -6.89 -5.31 7.85
N GLY A 34 -6.20 -6.21 8.54
CA GLY A 34 -6.77 -7.06 9.60
C GLY A 34 -7.61 -8.21 9.05
N LEU A 35 -7.26 -8.74 7.87
CA LEU A 35 -8.00 -9.80 7.18
C LEU A 35 -7.65 -11.21 7.68
N LEU A 36 -6.48 -11.38 8.29
CA LEU A 36 -5.90 -12.68 8.58
C LEU A 36 -5.93 -12.97 10.08
N SER A 37 -6.43 -14.16 10.45
CA SER A 37 -6.22 -14.67 11.81
C SER A 37 -4.73 -14.94 12.07
N LYS A 38 -4.35 -15.00 13.35
CA LYS A 38 -2.96 -15.31 13.74
C LYS A 38 -2.47 -16.63 13.16
N GLN A 39 -3.35 -17.63 13.11
CA GLN A 39 -3.07 -18.97 12.59
C GLN A 39 -2.83 -18.94 11.09
N VAL A 40 -3.70 -18.25 10.33
CA VAL A 40 -3.56 -18.11 8.87
C VAL A 40 -2.29 -17.34 8.52
N ARG A 41 -2.02 -16.24 9.24
CA ARG A 41 -0.79 -15.46 9.05
C ARG A 41 0.46 -16.31 9.30
N ALA A 42 0.49 -17.10 10.37
CA ALA A 42 1.63 -17.98 10.66
C ALA A 42 1.83 -19.05 9.59
N ALA A 43 0.74 -19.66 9.09
CA ALA A 43 0.81 -20.65 8.02
C ALA A 43 1.36 -20.04 6.72
N LEU A 44 0.90 -18.85 6.34
CA LEU A 44 1.40 -18.12 5.17
C LEU A 44 2.89 -17.78 5.31
N VAL A 45 3.31 -17.23 6.46
CA VAL A 45 4.72 -16.93 6.71
C VAL A 45 5.59 -18.17 6.52
N ASN A 46 5.19 -19.31 7.09
CA ASN A 46 5.95 -20.56 6.94
C ASN A 46 6.02 -21.04 5.48
N ALA A 47 4.93 -20.89 4.71
CA ALA A 47 4.91 -21.23 3.30
C ALA A 47 5.86 -20.34 2.48
N LEU A 48 5.83 -19.02 2.69
CA LEU A 48 6.68 -18.08 1.95
C LEU A 48 8.16 -18.22 2.32
N VAL A 49 8.47 -18.50 3.59
CA VAL A 49 9.84 -18.84 4.03
C VAL A 49 10.34 -20.09 3.33
N ARG A 50 9.49 -21.11 3.17
CA ARG A 50 9.85 -22.35 2.45
C ARG A 50 10.14 -22.06 0.97
N VAL A 51 9.34 -21.22 0.31
CA VAL A 51 9.59 -20.80 -1.08
C VAL A 51 10.96 -20.12 -1.20
N LYS A 52 11.28 -19.20 -0.28
CA LYS A 52 12.59 -18.52 -0.24
C LYS A 52 13.73 -19.50 -0.04
N GLN A 53 13.59 -20.47 0.85
CA GLN A 53 14.62 -21.50 1.07
C GLN A 53 14.83 -22.41 -0.14
N GLN A 54 13.76 -22.74 -0.86
CA GLN A 54 13.81 -23.67 -2.00
C GLN A 54 14.28 -23.02 -3.30
N THR A 55 13.94 -21.74 -3.50
CA THR A 55 14.11 -21.07 -4.80
C THR A 55 15.07 -19.89 -4.75
N GLY A 56 15.40 -19.39 -3.56
CA GLY A 56 16.09 -18.11 -3.36
C GLY A 56 15.19 -16.89 -3.54
N ASN A 57 13.97 -17.05 -4.08
CA ASN A 57 13.05 -15.94 -4.35
C ASN A 57 12.22 -15.57 -3.12
N GLU A 58 12.09 -14.27 -2.86
CA GLU A 58 11.28 -13.74 -1.76
C GLU A 58 9.93 -13.24 -2.27
N ILE A 59 8.87 -13.70 -1.61
CA ILE A 59 7.49 -13.25 -1.87
C ILE A 59 7.01 -12.57 -0.59
N ALA A 60 6.47 -11.36 -0.73
CA ALA A 60 5.86 -10.61 0.36
C ALA A 60 4.38 -10.37 0.08
N ILE A 61 3.57 -10.40 1.14
CA ILE A 61 2.14 -10.09 1.10
C ILE A 61 1.89 -8.89 2.01
N LEU A 62 1.32 -7.84 1.43
CA LEU A 62 0.81 -6.68 2.14
C LEU A 62 -0.70 -6.60 1.90
N THR A 63 -1.49 -6.51 2.97
CA THR A 63 -2.91 -6.17 2.86
C THR A 63 -3.12 -4.80 3.49
N VAL A 64 -3.80 -3.93 2.75
CA VAL A 64 -4.15 -2.58 3.16
C VAL A 64 -5.63 -2.35 2.88
N LYS A 65 -6.26 -1.42 3.60
CA LYS A 65 -7.71 -1.18 3.46
C LYS A 65 -8.07 -0.50 2.14
N SER A 66 -7.14 0.27 1.59
CA SER A 66 -7.30 1.10 0.40
C SER A 66 -5.91 1.45 -0.13
N LEU A 67 -5.82 1.79 -1.42
CA LEU A 67 -4.63 2.39 -2.04
C LEU A 67 -4.71 3.93 -2.06
N GLU A 68 -5.64 4.51 -1.31
CA GLU A 68 -5.82 5.97 -1.16
C GLU A 68 -6.06 6.74 -2.47
N GLY A 69 -6.57 6.04 -3.49
CA GLY A 69 -6.89 6.62 -4.80
C GLY A 69 -5.91 6.22 -5.90
N ASP A 70 -4.82 5.53 -5.56
CA ASP A 70 -3.90 4.98 -6.54
C ASP A 70 -4.44 3.72 -7.21
N SER A 71 -3.94 3.46 -8.42
CA SER A 71 -4.15 2.20 -9.10
C SER A 71 -3.25 1.12 -8.48
N ILE A 72 -3.67 -0.15 -8.58
CA ILE A 72 -2.85 -1.28 -8.10
C ILE A 72 -1.55 -1.44 -8.90
N ASP A 73 -1.52 -0.94 -10.14
CA ASP A 73 -0.41 -1.08 -11.07
C ASP A 73 0.49 0.18 -11.12
N GLY A 74 0.13 1.25 -10.40
CA GLY A 74 0.72 2.59 -10.54
C GLY A 74 0.07 3.38 -11.66
#